data_AF-A0A1W1DV16-F1
#
_entry.id   AF-A0A1W1DV16-F1
#
_cell.length_a   1.000
_cell.length_b   1.000
_cell.length_c   1.000
_cell.angle_alpha   90.00
_cell.angle_beta   90.00
_cell.angle_gamma   90.00
#
_symmetry.space_group_name_H-M   'P 1'
#
loop_
_entity.id
_entity.type
_entity.pdbx_description
1 polymer ?
#
loop_
_entity_poly.entity_id
_entity_poly.type
_entity_poly.pdbx_seq_one_letter_code
_entity_poly.pdbx_strand_id
1 'polypeptide(L)'
;MYQFALTQVQSMSSPFVIGINGATTHDLVVPKGFPQKHFSDDKDFNTMLNTYRFADFSLEYFVKAIRQKYPNTVFVLFADHTGSRLSGNLDNYLIPFALYAPGILAAQYKDVILSQRDIAPSLYDLIIGDATKTKFSGKSIFRKAYYFADYFHNNVLGWIEAEDVVEINIQTGDFLCFKLNFLQKQSVKCNNKHRDLKNRALSFTHYYQNLLFNPL
;
A
#
# COMPACT_ATOMS: atom_id res chain seq x y z
N MET A 1 -1.61 -7.45 19.99
CA MET A 1 -0.44 -7.33 19.10
C MET A 1 0.46 -6.14 19.47
N TYR A 2 -0.01 -4.88 19.42
CA TYR A 2 0.86 -3.72 19.70
C TYR A 2 1.51 -3.71 21.08
N GLN A 3 0.79 -4.10 22.14
CA GLN A 3 1.39 -4.23 23.48
C GLN A 3 2.53 -5.26 23.51
N PHE A 4 2.35 -6.39 22.83
CA PHE A 4 3.40 -7.40 22.69
C PHE A 4 4.61 -6.83 21.95
N ALA A 5 4.39 -6.13 20.83
CA ALA A 5 5.47 -5.47 20.10
C ALA A 5 6.22 -4.46 20.99
N LEU A 6 5.51 -3.61 21.75
CA LEU A 6 6.13 -2.67 22.69
C LEU A 6 7.01 -3.37 23.73
N THR A 7 6.59 -4.53 24.25
CA THR A 7 7.41 -5.33 25.17
C THR A 7 8.66 -5.86 24.48
N GLN A 8 8.53 -6.43 23.27
CA GLN A 8 9.67 -6.98 22.53
C GLN A 8 10.69 -5.89 22.15
N VAL A 9 10.25 -4.68 21.78
CA VAL A 9 11.17 -3.58 21.43
C VAL A 9 12.10 -3.20 22.58
N GLN A 10 11.73 -3.47 23.84
CA GLN A 10 12.55 -3.10 24.99
C GLN A 10 13.86 -3.91 25.10
N SER A 11 13.90 -5.11 24.54
CA SER A 11 15.09 -5.98 24.54
C SER A 11 15.91 -5.87 23.26
N MET A 12 15.46 -5.10 22.27
CA MET A 12 16.15 -4.96 20.99
C MET A 12 17.26 -3.91 21.07
N SER A 13 18.40 -4.19 20.43
CA SER A 13 19.45 -3.19 20.20
C SER A 13 19.08 -2.28 19.01
N SER A 14 19.44 -1.01 19.09
CA SER A 14 19.23 -0.04 18.01
C SER A 14 20.41 0.01 17.04
N PRO A 15 20.21 0.25 15.72
CA PRO A 15 18.91 0.41 15.06
C PRO A 15 18.18 -0.93 14.89
N PHE A 16 16.84 -0.87 14.81
CA PHE A 16 16.00 -2.05 14.60
C PHE A 16 14.93 -1.79 13.54
N VAL A 17 14.43 -2.87 12.95
CA VAL A 17 13.26 -2.89 12.05
C VAL A 17 12.25 -3.88 12.60
N ILE A 18 10.98 -3.51 12.63
CA ILE A 18 9.89 -4.35 13.11
C ILE A 18 8.78 -4.34 12.05
N GLY A 19 8.38 -5.53 11.61
CA GLY A 19 7.16 -5.73 10.83
C GLY A 19 6.02 -6.15 11.76
N ILE A 20 4.89 -5.46 11.68
CA ILE A 20 3.67 -5.82 12.42
C ILE A 20 2.55 -5.97 11.40
N ASN A 21 1.99 -7.18 11.30
CA ASN A 21 0.74 -7.40 10.59
C ASN A 21 -0.42 -7.40 11.60
N GLY A 22 -1.38 -6.50 11.42
CA GLY A 22 -2.57 -6.40 12.26
C GLY A 22 -3.62 -7.43 11.87
N ALA A 23 -4.32 -8.01 12.85
CA ALA A 23 -5.42 -8.96 12.59
C ALA A 23 -6.80 -8.42 13.02
N THR A 24 -6.85 -7.28 13.72
CA THR A 24 -8.09 -6.74 14.31
C THR A 24 -9.16 -6.47 13.25
N THR A 25 -8.79 -6.13 12.03
CA THR A 25 -9.72 -5.88 10.91
C THR A 25 -10.27 -7.15 10.24
N HIS A 26 -9.83 -8.33 10.67
CA HIS A 26 -10.34 -9.64 10.24
C HIS A 26 -11.28 -10.29 11.28
N ASP A 27 -11.74 -9.51 12.26
CA ASP A 27 -12.74 -9.90 13.25
C ASP A 27 -13.71 -8.72 13.47
N LEU A 28 -14.83 -8.97 14.14
CA LEU A 28 -15.80 -7.96 14.56
C LEU A 28 -15.74 -7.70 16.07
N VAL A 29 -14.85 -8.38 16.79
CA VAL A 29 -14.72 -8.28 18.24
C VAL A 29 -13.78 -7.14 18.63
N VAL A 30 -14.27 -6.28 19.54
CA VAL A 30 -13.46 -5.31 20.28
C VAL A 30 -13.46 -5.65 21.78
N PRO A 31 -12.47 -5.16 22.57
CA PRO A 31 -12.44 -5.41 24.01
C PRO A 31 -13.72 -4.97 24.72
N LYS A 32 -14.16 -5.76 25.71
CA LYS A 32 -15.28 -5.40 26.58
C LYS A 32 -15.01 -4.04 27.21
N GLY A 33 -15.99 -3.13 27.09
CA GLY A 33 -15.89 -1.76 27.61
C GLY A 33 -15.28 -0.73 26.63
N PHE A 34 -14.81 -1.14 25.44
CA PHE A 34 -14.46 -0.17 24.41
C PHE A 34 -15.74 0.55 23.93
N PRO A 35 -15.85 1.88 24.09
CA PRO A 35 -17.08 2.60 23.78
C PRO A 35 -17.46 2.44 22.31
N GLN A 36 -18.66 1.94 22.05
CA GLN A 36 -19.20 1.87 20.70
C GLN A 36 -19.71 3.24 20.26
N LYS A 37 -19.57 3.54 18.98
CA LYS A 37 -20.16 4.73 18.34
C LYS A 37 -21.14 4.29 17.27
N HIS A 38 -22.21 5.05 17.10
CA HIS A 38 -23.13 4.88 16.00
C HIS A 38 -22.63 5.68 14.79
N PHE A 39 -22.27 4.97 13.73
CA PHE A 39 -21.80 5.48 12.46
C PHE A 39 -22.77 5.19 11.31
N SER A 40 -23.60 4.16 11.46
CA SER A 40 -24.50 3.66 10.42
C SER A 40 -25.68 2.90 11.03
N ASP A 41 -26.84 2.96 10.38
CA ASP A 41 -28.02 2.16 10.72
C ASP A 41 -27.88 0.68 10.32
N ASP A 42 -27.06 0.38 9.31
CA ASP A 42 -26.62 -0.99 9.03
C ASP A 42 -25.77 -1.50 10.21
N LYS A 43 -26.35 -2.43 10.98
CA LYS A 43 -25.75 -2.99 12.20
C LYS A 43 -24.42 -3.70 11.95
N ASP A 44 -24.32 -4.46 10.87
CA ASP A 44 -23.10 -5.23 10.56
C ASP A 44 -22.00 -4.29 10.11
N PHE A 45 -22.34 -3.31 9.27
CA PHE A 45 -21.40 -2.27 8.88
C PHE A 45 -20.98 -1.39 10.07
N ASN A 46 -21.91 -1.02 10.94
CA ASN A 46 -21.60 -0.25 12.15
C ASN A 46 -20.65 -1.02 13.09
N THR A 47 -20.83 -2.33 13.22
CA THR A 47 -19.93 -3.20 14.00
C THR A 47 -18.52 -3.19 13.39
N MET A 48 -18.42 -3.38 12.07
CA MET A 48 -17.15 -3.31 11.33
C MET A 48 -16.45 -1.96 11.51
N LEU A 49 -17.18 -0.84 11.42
CA LEU A 49 -16.61 0.50 11.63
C LEU A 49 -16.08 0.71 13.05
N ASN A 50 -16.73 0.11 14.06
CA ASN A 50 -16.22 0.15 15.44
C ASN A 50 -14.93 -0.68 15.61
N THR A 51 -14.79 -1.79 14.89
CA THR A 51 -13.52 -2.53 14.81
C THR A 51 -12.42 -1.67 14.19
N TYR A 52 -12.70 -0.97 13.08
CA TYR A 52 -11.73 -0.07 12.45
C TYR A 52 -11.31 1.07 13.39
N ARG A 53 -12.27 1.66 14.11
CA ARG A 53 -11.98 2.66 15.14
C ARG A 53 -11.10 2.10 16.25
N PHE A 54 -11.31 0.86 16.69
CA PHE A 54 -10.48 0.25 17.71
C PHE A 54 -9.05 -0.03 17.20
N ALA A 55 -8.91 -0.44 15.94
CA ALA A 55 -7.61 -0.61 15.30
C ALA A 55 -6.84 0.71 15.21
N ASP A 56 -7.50 1.79 14.81
CA ASP A 56 -6.93 3.15 14.76
C ASP A 56 -6.52 3.68 16.14
N PHE A 57 -7.39 3.54 17.14
CA PHE A 57 -7.07 3.88 18.54
C PHE A 57 -5.84 3.12 19.05
N SER A 58 -5.75 1.83 18.74
CA SER A 58 -4.63 0.99 19.17
C SER A 58 -3.33 1.35 18.45
N LEU A 59 -3.41 1.75 17.18
CA LEU A 59 -2.27 2.23 16.40
C LEU A 59 -1.77 3.57 16.96
N GLU A 60 -2.66 4.50 17.30
CA GLU A 60 -2.30 5.79 17.91
C GLU A 60 -1.51 5.57 19.21
N TYR A 61 -1.99 4.68 20.09
CA TYR A 61 -1.30 4.32 21.33
C TYR A 61 0.11 3.78 21.06
N PHE A 62 0.25 2.85 20.11
CA PHE A 62 1.54 2.28 19.72
C PHE A 62 2.52 3.35 19.20
N VAL A 63 2.07 4.18 18.27
CA VAL A 63 2.88 5.25 17.67
C VAL A 63 3.35 6.24 18.73
N LYS A 64 2.47 6.65 19.65
CA LYS A 64 2.83 7.55 20.76
C LYS A 64 3.90 6.92 21.67
N ALA A 65 3.71 5.66 22.07
CA ALA A 65 4.64 4.95 22.95
C ALA A 65 6.03 4.76 22.30
N ILE A 66 6.08 4.37 21.02
CA ILE A 66 7.35 4.24 20.30
C ILE A 66 8.04 5.60 20.17
N ARG A 67 7.32 6.66 19.77
CA ARG A 67 7.90 8.00 19.59
C ARG A 67 8.48 8.58 20.87
N GLN A 68 7.86 8.29 22.01
CA GLN A 68 8.37 8.77 23.31
C GLN A 68 9.74 8.18 23.63
N LYS A 69 10.01 6.92 23.25
CA LYS A 69 11.28 6.23 23.54
C LYS A 69 12.29 6.32 22.38
N TYR A 70 11.80 6.36 21.14
CA TYR A 70 12.56 6.34 19.90
C TYR A 70 12.05 7.47 18.98
N PRO A 71 12.46 8.73 19.21
CA PRO A 71 11.96 9.88 18.46
C PRO A 71 12.39 9.87 16.98
N ASN A 72 13.45 9.13 16.63
CA ASN A 72 13.98 9.00 15.27
C ASN A 72 13.37 7.82 14.48
N THR A 73 12.18 7.34 14.86
CA THR A 73 11.51 6.23 14.18
C THR A 73 10.72 6.69 12.96
N VAL A 74 10.90 5.98 11.84
CA VAL A 74 10.04 6.08 10.66
C VAL A 74 8.96 5.00 10.74
N PHE A 75 7.70 5.41 10.75
CA PHE A 75 6.56 4.50 10.66
C PHE A 75 6.12 4.38 9.21
N VAL A 76 5.95 3.15 8.73
CA VAL A 76 5.32 2.85 7.45
C VAL A 76 3.96 2.24 7.73
N LEU A 77 2.90 2.97 7.39
CA LEU A 77 1.53 2.60 7.69
C LEU A 77 0.82 2.32 6.37
N PHE A 78 0.36 1.08 6.16
CA PHE A 78 -0.39 0.70 4.97
C PHE A 78 -1.25 -0.53 5.21
N ALA A 79 -2.30 -0.69 4.40
CA ALA A 79 -3.05 -1.94 4.33
C ALA A 79 -2.36 -2.90 3.33
N ASP A 80 -2.50 -4.19 3.52
CA ASP A 80 -2.03 -5.20 2.58
C ASP A 80 -2.89 -5.25 1.31
N HIS A 81 -4.22 -5.18 1.48
CA HIS A 81 -5.23 -5.05 0.42
C HIS A 81 -6.52 -4.41 0.97
N THR A 82 -7.55 -4.24 0.14
CA THR A 82 -8.86 -3.74 0.61
C THR A 82 -9.83 -4.86 0.97
N GLY A 83 -10.93 -4.54 1.66
CA GLY A 83 -11.99 -5.51 1.98
C GLY A 83 -12.83 -5.95 0.77
N SER A 84 -13.54 -7.08 0.92
CA SER A 84 -14.31 -7.77 -0.13
C SER A 84 -15.60 -7.09 -0.61
N ARG A 85 -15.88 -5.85 -0.16
CA ARG A 85 -17.10 -5.12 -0.54
C ARG A 85 -16.97 -4.31 -1.84
N LEU A 86 -15.81 -4.37 -2.49
CA LEU A 86 -15.49 -3.61 -3.70
C LEU A 86 -15.57 -4.52 -4.94
N SER A 87 -16.23 -4.03 -5.98
CA SER A 87 -16.48 -4.79 -7.21
C SER A 87 -15.45 -4.53 -8.32
N GLY A 88 -14.75 -3.40 -8.30
CA GLY A 88 -13.76 -3.08 -9.32
C GLY A 88 -12.42 -3.78 -9.08
N ASN A 89 -11.79 -4.26 -10.16
CA ASN A 89 -10.45 -4.87 -10.08
C ASN A 89 -9.43 -3.91 -9.44
N LEU A 90 -9.43 -2.62 -9.81
CA LEU A 90 -8.53 -1.63 -9.22
C LEU A 90 -8.85 -1.34 -7.75
N ASP A 91 -10.14 -1.17 -7.44
CA ASP A 91 -10.61 -0.78 -6.11
C ASP A 91 -10.08 -1.73 -5.03
N ASN A 92 -9.87 -3.01 -5.39
CA ASN A 92 -9.33 -4.03 -4.52
C ASN A 92 -7.87 -3.80 -4.06
N TYR A 93 -7.16 -2.85 -4.69
CA TYR A 93 -5.74 -2.55 -4.45
C TYR A 93 -5.50 -1.06 -4.12
N LEU A 94 -6.57 -0.27 -3.98
CA LEU A 94 -6.48 1.11 -3.51
C LEU A 94 -6.41 1.13 -1.98
N ILE A 95 -5.20 1.05 -1.46
CA ILE A 95 -4.92 0.97 -0.02
C ILE A 95 -4.51 2.33 0.57
N PRO A 96 -4.80 2.60 1.86
CA PRO A 96 -4.18 3.71 2.56
C PRO A 96 -2.67 3.48 2.69
N PHE A 97 -1.89 4.56 2.55
CA PHE A 97 -0.44 4.56 2.74
C PHE A 97 0.02 5.87 3.37
N ALA A 98 0.91 5.79 4.36
CA ALA A 98 1.61 6.94 4.91
C ALA A 98 3.02 6.58 5.38
N LEU A 99 3.97 7.46 5.10
CA LEU A 99 5.23 7.53 5.85
C LEU A 99 5.08 8.59 6.94
N TYR A 100 5.21 8.17 8.19
CA TYR A 100 5.09 9.06 9.34
C TYR A 100 6.41 9.08 10.12
N ALA A 101 7.09 10.23 10.11
CA ALA A 101 8.35 10.41 10.83
C ALA A 101 8.49 11.88 11.28
N PRO A 102 7.80 12.29 12.35
CA PRO A 102 7.81 13.67 12.83
C PRO A 102 9.22 14.17 13.13
N GLY A 103 9.55 15.37 12.66
CA GLY A 103 10.90 15.95 12.80
C GLY A 103 11.91 15.46 11.76
N ILE A 104 11.60 14.39 11.01
CA ILE A 104 12.42 13.89 9.89
C ILE A 104 11.76 14.27 8.56
N LEU A 105 10.45 14.05 8.44
CA LEU A 105 9.67 14.35 7.24
C LEU A 105 8.74 15.54 7.47
N ALA A 106 8.77 16.50 6.54
CA ALA A 106 7.76 17.54 6.46
C ALA A 106 6.42 16.95 5.99
N ALA A 107 5.33 17.36 6.63
CA ALA A 107 3.98 16.97 6.24
C ALA A 107 3.69 17.41 4.81
N GLN A 108 3.30 16.47 3.97
CA GLN A 108 2.94 16.73 2.57
C GLN A 108 2.01 15.64 2.06
N TYR A 109 1.17 16.00 1.10
CA TYR A 109 0.45 15.06 0.27
C TYR A 109 1.18 14.89 -1.05
N LYS A 110 1.45 13.64 -1.45
CA LYS A 110 2.03 13.32 -2.75
C LYS A 110 0.98 12.62 -3.60
N ASP A 111 0.45 13.33 -4.58
CA ASP A 111 -0.47 12.79 -5.57
C ASP A 111 0.30 12.06 -6.68
N VAL A 112 0.78 10.86 -6.35
CA VAL A 112 1.56 10.03 -7.26
C VAL A 112 1.09 8.58 -7.16
N ILE A 113 1.06 7.88 -8.29
CA ILE A 113 0.79 6.44 -8.33
C ILE A 113 1.97 5.71 -7.71
N LEU A 114 1.70 4.84 -6.74
CA LEU A 114 2.71 4.04 -6.03
C LEU A 114 2.26 2.59 -5.92
N SER A 115 3.24 1.70 -5.83
CA SER A 115 3.04 0.31 -5.49
C SER A 115 3.80 -0.02 -4.20
N GLN A 116 3.39 -1.08 -3.48
CA GLN A 116 4.08 -1.53 -2.27
C GLN A 116 5.58 -1.80 -2.52
N ARG A 117 5.97 -2.14 -3.76
CA ARG A 117 7.39 -2.29 -4.18
C ARG A 117 8.22 -1.02 -4.03
N ASP A 118 7.59 0.15 -3.97
CA ASP A 118 8.24 1.46 -3.83
C ASP A 118 8.60 1.77 -2.36
N ILE A 119 8.06 1.04 -1.39
CA ILE A 119 8.28 1.29 0.04
C ILE A 119 9.75 1.04 0.42
N ALA A 120 10.30 -0.12 0.05
CA ALA A 120 11.67 -0.50 0.38
C ALA A 120 12.72 0.50 -0.15
N PRO A 121 12.74 0.88 -1.45
CA PRO A 121 13.67 1.89 -1.93
C PRO A 121 13.44 3.26 -1.29
N SER A 122 12.20 3.64 -0.96
CA SER A 122 11.90 4.90 -0.28
C SER A 122 12.50 4.96 1.12
N LEU A 123 12.37 3.88 1.90
CA LEU A 123 12.99 3.78 3.22
C LEU A 123 14.51 3.76 3.12
N TYR A 124 15.07 3.05 2.14
CA TYR A 124 16.51 3.01 1.94
C TYR A 124 17.07 4.40 1.61
N ASP A 125 16.42 5.14 0.73
CA ASP A 125 16.79 6.54 0.45
C ASP A 125 16.69 7.42 1.70
N LEU A 126 15.63 7.26 2.49
CA LEU A 126 15.42 8.08 3.68
C LEU A 126 16.45 7.80 4.78
N ILE A 127 16.85 6.55 4.97
CA ILE A 127 17.70 6.11 6.09
C ILE A 127 19.18 6.08 5.70
N ILE A 128 19.50 5.59 4.50
CA ILE A 128 20.87 5.39 4.01
C ILE A 128 21.32 6.51 3.07
N GLY A 129 20.38 7.26 2.48
CA GLY A 129 20.65 8.40 1.61
C GLY A 129 20.84 8.05 0.13
N ASP A 130 20.98 6.78 -0.24
CA ASP A 130 21.16 6.40 -1.64
C ASP A 130 20.67 5.00 -2.05
N ALA A 131 19.39 4.89 -2.41
CA ALA A 131 18.76 3.68 -2.93
C ALA A 131 19.27 3.25 -4.31
N THR A 132 19.97 4.09 -5.08
CA THR A 132 20.53 3.67 -6.39
C THR A 132 21.74 2.75 -6.28
N LYS A 133 22.32 2.61 -5.08
CA LYS A 133 23.37 1.64 -4.82
C LYS A 133 22.87 0.21 -4.71
N THR A 134 21.55 0.01 -4.66
CA THR A 134 20.90 -1.29 -4.52
C THR A 134 19.91 -1.50 -5.66
N LYS A 135 19.69 -2.76 -6.05
CA LYS A 135 18.69 -3.12 -7.06
C LYS A 135 17.33 -3.33 -6.38
N PHE A 136 16.40 -2.42 -6.60
CA PHE A 136 15.00 -2.55 -6.19
C PHE A 136 14.10 -2.70 -7.42
N SER A 137 12.97 -3.38 -7.23
CA SER A 137 11.92 -3.48 -8.25
C SER A 137 11.04 -2.24 -8.34
N GLY A 138 10.94 -1.48 -7.25
CA GLY A 138 10.28 -0.18 -7.18
C GLY A 138 11.25 0.99 -7.22
N LYS A 139 10.70 2.18 -6.98
CA LYS A 139 11.40 3.46 -7.00
C LYS A 139 11.11 4.24 -5.73
N SER A 140 12.11 4.91 -5.19
CA SER A 140 11.93 5.76 -4.01
C SER A 140 11.03 6.94 -4.32
N ILE A 141 10.07 7.24 -3.46
CA ILE A 141 9.17 8.40 -3.56
C ILE A 141 9.89 9.75 -3.40
N PHE A 142 11.15 9.74 -2.97
CA PHE A 142 11.95 10.96 -2.74
C PHE A 142 12.75 11.39 -3.96
N ARG A 143 12.71 10.61 -5.04
CA ARG A 143 13.46 10.89 -6.27
C ARG A 143 12.52 11.27 -7.41
N LYS A 144 13.06 12.01 -8.39
CA LYS A 144 12.37 12.21 -9.66
C LYS A 144 12.44 10.90 -10.45
N ALA A 145 11.32 10.20 -10.54
CA ALA A 145 11.25 8.94 -11.24
C ALA A 145 9.89 8.78 -11.95
N TYR A 146 9.84 7.86 -12.89
CA TYR A 146 8.60 7.47 -13.54
C TYR A 146 7.93 6.35 -12.73
N TYR A 147 6.84 6.64 -12.04
CA TYR A 147 6.14 5.65 -11.22
C TYR A 147 5.04 4.95 -12.01
N PHE A 148 4.78 3.72 -11.63
CA PHE A 148 3.69 2.91 -12.13
C PHE A 148 3.19 2.02 -10.99
N ALA A 149 1.98 1.53 -11.12
CA ALA A 149 1.45 0.48 -10.27
C ALA A 149 0.78 -0.59 -11.12
N ASP A 150 0.89 -1.83 -10.67
CA ASP A 150 0.27 -3.00 -11.25
C ASP A 150 -0.53 -3.74 -10.18
N TYR A 151 -1.60 -4.40 -10.62
CA TYR A 151 -2.43 -5.25 -9.79
C TYR A 151 -2.91 -6.44 -10.62
N PHE A 152 -3.27 -7.53 -9.94
CA PHE A 152 -3.77 -8.72 -10.59
C PHE A 152 -5.00 -9.26 -9.87
N HIS A 153 -6.14 -9.26 -10.55
CA HIS A 153 -7.42 -9.68 -9.99
C HIS A 153 -8.24 -10.41 -11.05
N ASN A 154 -8.80 -11.59 -10.74
CA ASN A 154 -9.69 -12.34 -11.63
C ASN A 154 -9.17 -12.47 -13.10
N ASN A 155 -7.90 -12.87 -13.28
CA ASN A 155 -7.23 -12.98 -14.59
C ASN A 155 -7.04 -11.66 -15.35
N VAL A 156 -7.22 -10.53 -14.66
CA VAL A 156 -6.97 -9.20 -15.20
C VAL A 156 -5.67 -8.67 -14.62
N LEU A 157 -4.69 -8.43 -15.50
CA LEU A 157 -3.49 -7.66 -15.20
C LEU A 157 -3.80 -6.17 -15.43
N GLY A 158 -3.88 -5.42 -14.34
CA GLY A 158 -4.00 -3.97 -14.35
C GLY A 158 -2.65 -3.29 -14.35
N TRP A 159 -2.54 -2.18 -15.07
CA TRP A 159 -1.34 -1.34 -15.13
C TRP A 159 -1.71 0.13 -15.19
N ILE A 160 -1.09 0.94 -14.33
CA ILE A 160 -1.41 2.34 -14.12
C ILE A 160 -0.15 3.18 -14.25
N GLU A 161 -0.21 4.24 -15.06
CA GLU A 161 0.83 5.25 -15.17
C GLU A 161 0.21 6.64 -15.27
N ALA A 162 0.51 7.49 -14.30
CA ALA A 162 -0.19 8.77 -14.11
C ALA A 162 -1.71 8.54 -14.12
N GLU A 163 -2.45 9.18 -15.02
CA GLU A 163 -3.89 9.00 -15.14
C GLU A 163 -4.31 7.89 -16.11
N ASP A 164 -3.40 7.23 -16.85
CA ASP A 164 -3.76 6.17 -17.81
C ASP A 164 -3.73 4.79 -17.15
N VAL A 165 -4.77 4.01 -17.43
CA VAL A 165 -4.90 2.63 -16.94
C VAL A 165 -5.22 1.69 -18.09
N VAL A 166 -4.60 0.51 -18.06
CA VAL A 166 -5.01 -0.62 -18.90
C VAL A 166 -5.34 -1.83 -18.02
N GLU A 167 -6.35 -2.58 -18.42
CA GLU A 167 -6.69 -3.87 -17.83
C GLU A 167 -6.67 -4.93 -18.92
N ILE A 168 -5.77 -5.90 -18.78
CA ILE A 168 -5.50 -6.93 -19.77
C ILE A 168 -6.03 -8.25 -19.25
N ASN A 169 -6.93 -8.88 -19.98
CA ASN A 169 -7.28 -10.27 -19.72
C ASN A 169 -6.10 -11.15 -20.15
N ILE A 170 -5.42 -11.80 -19.20
CA ILE A 170 -4.20 -12.56 -19.51
C ILE A 170 -4.49 -13.88 -20.26
N GLN A 171 -5.74 -14.33 -20.30
CA GLN A 171 -6.14 -15.53 -21.04
C GLN A 171 -6.44 -15.23 -22.50
N THR A 172 -7.17 -14.14 -22.79
CA THR A 172 -7.56 -13.79 -24.17
C THR A 172 -6.60 -12.81 -24.84
N GLY A 173 -5.86 -12.02 -24.06
CA GLY A 173 -5.02 -10.93 -24.55
C GLY A 173 -5.78 -9.63 -24.87
N ASP A 174 -7.12 -9.64 -24.75
CA ASP A 174 -7.94 -8.44 -24.87
C ASP A 174 -7.63 -7.47 -23.74
N PHE A 175 -7.80 -6.18 -24.01
CA PHE A 175 -7.58 -5.16 -22.99
C PHE A 175 -8.55 -4.00 -23.10
N LEU A 176 -8.88 -3.44 -21.94
CA LEU A 176 -9.69 -2.24 -21.78
C LEU A 176 -8.79 -1.08 -21.34
N CYS A 177 -9.23 0.14 -21.67
CA CYS A 177 -8.50 1.36 -21.43
C CYS A 177 -9.32 2.31 -20.58
N PHE A 178 -8.70 2.93 -19.59
CA PHE A 178 -9.36 3.85 -18.68
C PHE A 178 -8.49 5.07 -18.41
N LYS A 179 -9.16 6.15 -18.01
CA LYS A 179 -8.54 7.28 -17.34
C LYS A 179 -8.93 7.29 -15.87
N LEU A 180 -7.99 7.59 -14.99
CA LEU A 180 -8.23 7.80 -13.57
C LEU A 180 -8.58 9.26 -13.29
N ASN A 181 -9.68 9.45 -12.56
CA ASN A 181 -10.08 10.74 -12.03
C ASN A 181 -10.50 10.56 -10.56
N PHE A 182 -9.77 11.19 -9.63
CA PHE A 182 -9.99 11.02 -8.18
C PHE A 182 -10.18 9.55 -7.76
N LEU A 183 -9.25 8.68 -8.18
CA LEU A 183 -9.26 7.22 -7.94
C LEU A 183 -10.38 6.43 -8.64
N GLN A 184 -11.28 7.09 -9.38
CA GLN A 184 -12.32 6.42 -10.15
C GLN A 184 -11.85 6.18 -11.58
N LYS A 185 -12.05 4.95 -12.07
CA LYS A 185 -11.77 4.60 -13.46
C LYS A 185 -12.92 5.01 -14.36
N GLN A 186 -12.61 5.76 -15.41
CA GLN A 186 -13.53 6.08 -16.50
C GLN A 186 -13.09 5.37 -17.78
N SER A 187 -13.97 4.57 -18.38
CA SER A 187 -13.69 3.88 -19.65
C SER A 187 -13.46 4.87 -20.79
N VAL A 188 -12.42 4.62 -21.59
CA VAL A 188 -12.07 5.43 -22.77
C VAL A 188 -11.71 4.54 -23.96
N LYS A 189 -11.79 5.12 -25.16
CA LYS A 189 -11.27 4.44 -26.35
C LYS A 189 -9.74 4.32 -26.25
N CYS A 190 -9.23 3.10 -26.42
CA CYS A 190 -7.80 2.85 -26.43
C CYS A 190 -7.08 3.65 -27.53
N ASN A 191 -5.91 4.19 -27.18
CA ASN A 191 -5.02 4.92 -28.09
C ASN A 191 -3.59 4.32 -28.06
N ASN A 192 -2.62 4.94 -28.74
CA ASN A 192 -1.24 4.45 -28.78
C ASN A 192 -0.58 4.41 -27.39
N LYS A 193 -0.82 5.43 -26.55
CA LYS A 193 -0.28 5.44 -25.18
C LYS A 193 -0.73 4.21 -24.38
N HIS A 194 -2.00 3.84 -24.48
CA HIS A 194 -2.51 2.63 -23.81
C HIS A 194 -1.89 1.33 -24.37
N ARG A 195 -1.63 1.25 -25.68
CA ARG A 195 -0.92 0.11 -26.27
C ARG A 195 0.50 -0.01 -25.71
N ASP A 196 1.19 1.12 -25.51
CA ASP A 196 2.51 1.14 -24.91
C ASP A 196 2.47 0.70 -23.43
N LEU A 197 1.46 1.13 -22.66
CA LEU A 197 1.23 0.67 -21.29
C LEU A 197 1.01 -0.85 -21.26
N LYS A 198 0.18 -1.39 -22.15
CA LYS A 198 -0.05 -2.84 -22.26
C LYS A 198 1.27 -3.59 -22.49
N ASN A 199 2.08 -3.13 -23.43
CA ASN A 199 3.36 -3.77 -23.74
C ASN A 199 4.33 -3.68 -22.57
N ARG A 200 4.38 -2.54 -21.85
CA ARG A 200 5.16 -2.40 -20.62
C ARG A 200 4.71 -3.37 -19.53
N ALA A 201 3.41 -3.46 -19.29
CA ALA A 201 2.84 -4.38 -18.31
C ALA A 201 3.24 -5.82 -18.59
N LEU A 202 3.02 -6.30 -19.81
CA LEU A 202 3.36 -7.66 -20.22
C LEU A 202 4.87 -7.92 -20.17
N SER A 203 5.69 -6.96 -20.62
CA SER A 203 7.16 -7.07 -20.58
C SER A 203 7.67 -7.13 -19.14
N PHE A 204 7.14 -6.28 -18.27
CA PHE A 204 7.48 -6.27 -16.85
C PHE A 204 7.11 -7.61 -16.21
N THR A 205 5.86 -8.06 -16.36
CA THR A 205 5.41 -9.34 -15.81
C THR A 205 6.24 -10.52 -16.34
N HIS A 206 6.53 -10.55 -17.64
CA HIS A 206 7.35 -11.61 -18.24
C HIS A 206 8.79 -11.61 -17.68
N TYR A 207 9.43 -10.45 -17.60
CA TYR A 207 10.78 -10.32 -17.06
C TYR A 207 10.87 -10.81 -15.61
N TYR A 208 9.93 -10.43 -14.75
CA TYR A 208 9.90 -10.86 -13.35
C TYR A 208 9.62 -12.35 -13.19
N GLN A 209 8.71 -12.92 -14.00
CA GLN A 209 8.51 -14.37 -14.02
C GLN A 209 9.75 -15.11 -14.49
N ASN A 210 10.44 -14.59 -15.51
CA ASN A 210 11.68 -15.21 -15.97
C ASN A 210 12.75 -15.23 -14.88
N LEU A 211 12.90 -14.14 -14.09
CA LEU A 211 13.82 -14.12 -12.95
C LEU A 211 13.45 -15.12 -11.85
N LEU A 212 12.16 -15.43 -11.67
CA LEU A 212 11.71 -16.46 -10.73
C LEU A 212 12.14 -17.86 -11.18
N PHE A 213 12.10 -18.14 -12.48
CA PHE A 213 12.43 -19.45 -13.03
C PHE A 213 13.91 -19.62 -13.35
N ASN A 214 14.58 -18.51 -13.68
CA ASN A 214 15.97 -18.44 -14.11
C ASN A 214 16.70 -17.34 -13.31
N PRO A 215 17.07 -17.61 -12.04
CA PRO A 215 17.79 -16.64 -11.24
C PRO A 215 19.18 -16.34 -11.85
N LEU A 216 19.58 -15.07 -11.78
CA LEU A 216 20.88 -14.57 -12.25
C LEU A 216 22.05 -15.06 -11.39
#